data_AF-A0A484KJH4-F1
#
_entry.id   AF-A0A484KJH4-F1
#
_cell.length_a   1.000
_cell.length_b   1.000
_cell.length_c   1.000
_cell.angle_alpha   90.00
_cell.angle_beta   90.00
_cell.angle_gamma   90.00
#
_symmetry.space_group_name_H-M   'P 1'
#
loop_
_entity.id
_entity.type
_entity.pdbx_description
1 polymer ?
#
loop_
_entity_poly.entity_id
_entity_poly.type
_entity_poly.pdbx_seq_one_letter_code
_entity_poly.pdbx_strand_id
1 'polypeptide(L)'
;MFSDGMLRTCLIPIAGFLNHSTSPHILHYGRVDSTTNTINFPLSRPCSTGEQCFLSYGSLSSSHLLTFYGFLPQLVNPYDVIPLDIDTAMDEGDEDGELAPEWTSHMVRGTWFSKNHGIFQYGLPFPLLDHMRKARNPLFTATTLMPENLKIELEMLGDLLQTFEVMMESLGDADADDMSNATWDVKLACEFKNLQRRIVSSIVTSCKTGCELLECELQKHLRRSIVVDI
;
A
#
# COMPACT_ATOMS: atom_id res chain seq x y z
N MET A 1 -35.06 -3.48 5.81
CA MET A 1 -34.22 -4.42 6.58
C MET A 1 -35.04 -5.68 6.75
N PHE A 2 -34.49 -6.86 6.48
CA PHE A 2 -35.22 -8.10 6.76
C PHE A 2 -35.51 -8.15 8.27
N SER A 3 -36.63 -8.75 8.65
CA SER A 3 -37.09 -8.82 10.05
C SER A 3 -36.11 -9.53 10.99
N ASP A 4 -35.17 -10.28 10.43
CA ASP A 4 -34.09 -10.98 11.12
C ASP A 4 -32.81 -10.14 11.30
N GLY A 5 -32.76 -8.91 10.76
CA GLY A 5 -31.57 -8.05 10.79
C GLY A 5 -30.42 -8.53 9.88
N MET A 6 -30.61 -9.61 9.12
CA MET A 6 -29.56 -10.22 8.31
C MET A 6 -29.38 -9.50 6.97
N LEU A 7 -28.12 -9.32 6.56
CA LEU A 7 -27.78 -8.89 5.22
C LEU A 7 -27.95 -10.06 4.26
N ARG A 8 -28.47 -9.78 3.07
CA ARG A 8 -28.63 -10.79 2.00
C ARG A 8 -28.06 -10.24 0.71
N THR A 9 -27.42 -11.11 -0.05
CA THR A 9 -26.91 -10.78 -1.38
C THR A 9 -28.03 -10.83 -2.40
N CYS A 10 -28.10 -9.83 -3.29
CA CYS A 10 -29.04 -9.82 -4.40
C CYS A 10 -28.37 -9.16 -5.62
N LEU A 11 -28.88 -9.47 -6.81
CA LEU A 11 -28.53 -8.76 -8.03
C LEU A 11 -29.47 -7.57 -8.19
N ILE A 12 -28.91 -6.38 -8.40
CA ILE A 12 -29.67 -5.16 -8.62
C ILE A 12 -29.61 -4.84 -10.13
N PRO A 13 -30.70 -5.01 -10.90
CA PRO A 13 -30.65 -4.95 -12.35
C PRO A 13 -30.03 -3.68 -12.94
N ILE A 14 -30.31 -2.51 -12.36
CA ILE A 14 -29.78 -1.23 -12.85
C ILE A 14 -28.33 -0.99 -12.39
N ALA A 15 -27.99 -1.38 -11.15
CA ALA A 15 -26.64 -1.18 -10.62
C ALA A 15 -25.59 -1.98 -11.39
N GLY A 16 -25.96 -3.16 -11.88
CA GLY A 16 -25.07 -4.04 -12.66
C GLY A 16 -24.60 -3.46 -13.99
N PHE A 17 -25.24 -2.39 -14.49
CA PHE A 17 -24.82 -1.70 -15.72
C PHE A 17 -23.91 -0.49 -15.47
N LEU A 18 -23.73 -0.06 -14.20
CA LEU A 18 -22.94 1.11 -13.86
C LEU A 18 -21.50 0.71 -13.55
N ASN A 19 -20.55 1.25 -14.33
CA ASN A 19 -19.14 0.95 -14.18
C ASN A 19 -18.52 1.61 -12.93
N HIS A 20 -17.36 1.08 -12.53
CA HIS A 20 -16.53 1.64 -11.48
C HIS A 20 -15.61 2.76 -11.99
N SER A 21 -15.33 3.74 -11.12
CA SER A 21 -14.29 4.74 -11.28
C SER A 21 -13.69 5.09 -9.92
N THR A 22 -12.42 5.52 -9.89
CA THR A 22 -11.78 6.08 -8.69
C THR A 22 -12.31 7.47 -8.33
N SER A 23 -13.05 8.11 -9.24
CA SER A 23 -13.82 9.34 -8.99
C SER A 23 -15.29 9.12 -9.39
N PRO A 24 -16.03 8.26 -8.66
CA PRO A 24 -17.38 7.88 -9.04
C PRO A 24 -18.38 9.00 -8.72
N HIS A 25 -19.56 8.92 -9.34
CA HIS A 25 -20.67 9.83 -9.08
C HIS A 25 -21.50 9.37 -7.88
N ILE A 26 -21.65 8.05 -7.73
CA ILE A 26 -22.45 7.42 -6.68
C ILE A 26 -21.50 6.69 -5.72
N LEU A 27 -21.35 7.21 -4.50
CA LEU A 27 -20.48 6.62 -3.47
C LEU A 27 -21.24 5.67 -2.55
N HIS A 28 -22.49 6.00 -2.24
CA HIS A 28 -23.29 5.30 -1.23
C HIS A 28 -24.57 4.76 -1.86
N TYR A 29 -24.60 3.45 -2.06
CA TYR A 29 -25.78 2.70 -2.53
C TYR A 29 -25.81 1.33 -1.84
N GLY A 30 -26.87 0.55 -2.07
CA GLY A 30 -26.98 -0.82 -1.56
C GLY A 30 -27.78 -0.97 -0.27
N ARG A 31 -28.21 0.13 0.36
CA ARG A 31 -29.23 0.10 1.41
C ARG A 31 -30.61 0.31 0.82
N VAL A 32 -31.53 -0.61 1.10
CA VAL A 32 -32.95 -0.44 0.80
C VAL A 32 -33.55 0.57 1.78
N ASP A 33 -34.15 1.63 1.25
CA ASP A 33 -34.98 2.57 2.00
C ASP A 33 -36.24 1.84 2.48
N SER A 34 -36.44 1.77 3.80
CA SER A 34 -37.56 1.05 4.40
C SER A 34 -38.91 1.73 4.19
N THR A 35 -38.92 3.04 3.93
CA THR A 35 -40.15 3.83 3.77
C THR A 35 -40.66 3.73 2.35
N THR A 36 -39.78 3.84 1.35
CA THR A 36 -40.16 3.76 -0.07
C THR A 36 -40.03 2.35 -0.64
N ASN A 37 -39.36 1.43 0.08
CA ASN A 37 -39.00 0.10 -0.39
C ASN A 37 -38.18 0.13 -1.71
N THR A 38 -37.29 1.12 -1.84
CA THR A 38 -36.44 1.31 -3.02
C THR A 38 -34.95 1.27 -2.68
N ILE A 39 -34.11 1.00 -3.68
CA ILE A 39 -32.67 1.26 -3.60
C ILE A 39 -32.42 2.56 -4.35
N ASN A 40 -31.83 3.53 -3.66
CA ASN A 40 -31.56 4.86 -4.21
C ASN A 40 -30.08 4.97 -4.61
N PHE A 41 -29.82 5.68 -5.70
CA PHE A 41 -28.48 5.96 -6.23
C PHE A 41 -28.19 7.46 -6.18
N PRO A 42 -27.96 8.03 -4.98
CA PRO A 42 -27.73 9.45 -4.84
C PRO A 42 -26.39 9.85 -5.48
N LEU A 43 -26.42 10.94 -6.24
CA LEU A 43 -25.20 11.55 -6.78
C LEU A 43 -24.47 12.31 -5.67
N SER A 44 -23.21 11.95 -5.43
CA SER A 44 -22.28 12.66 -4.56
C SER A 44 -21.53 13.78 -5.30
N ARG A 45 -21.50 13.73 -6.64
CA ARG A 45 -21.02 14.80 -7.53
C ARG A 45 -21.87 14.91 -8.79
N PRO A 46 -21.89 16.07 -9.48
CA PRO A 46 -22.63 16.23 -10.73
C PRO A 46 -22.20 15.23 -11.81
N CYS A 47 -23.15 14.81 -12.64
CA CYS A 47 -22.96 14.04 -13.86
C CYS A 47 -23.50 14.87 -15.03
N SER A 48 -22.65 15.20 -16.00
CA SER A 48 -23.05 16.06 -17.13
C SER A 48 -23.86 15.27 -18.17
N THR A 49 -24.68 15.97 -18.96
CA THR A 49 -25.39 15.34 -20.08
C THR A 49 -24.39 14.76 -21.09
N GLY A 50 -24.53 13.47 -21.40
CA GLY A 50 -23.61 12.73 -22.28
C GLY A 50 -22.38 12.15 -21.57
N GLU A 51 -22.16 12.48 -20.29
CA GLU A 51 -21.14 11.82 -19.46
C GLU A 51 -21.63 10.44 -18.99
N GLN A 52 -20.71 9.48 -18.88
CA GLN A 52 -21.02 8.20 -18.26
C GLN A 52 -21.14 8.38 -16.73
N CYS A 53 -22.24 7.91 -16.15
CA CYS A 53 -22.41 7.85 -14.71
C CYS A 53 -21.71 6.62 -14.14
N PHE A 54 -20.85 6.84 -13.14
CA PHE A 54 -20.05 5.79 -12.49
C PHE A 54 -20.47 5.62 -11.03
N LEU A 55 -20.39 4.40 -10.50
CA LEU A 55 -20.58 4.12 -9.09
C LEU A 55 -19.30 3.55 -8.44
N SER A 56 -19.23 3.58 -7.11
CA SER A 56 -18.09 2.99 -6.38
C SER A 56 -18.33 1.52 -6.08
N TYR A 57 -17.54 0.58 -6.60
CA TYR A 57 -17.62 -0.83 -6.16
C TYR A 57 -17.10 -1.01 -4.72
N GLY A 58 -16.50 0.02 -4.13
CA GLY A 58 -15.96 0.03 -2.78
C GLY A 58 -14.47 0.35 -2.77
N SER A 59 -13.88 0.23 -1.59
CA SER A 59 -12.44 0.44 -1.36
C SER A 59 -11.63 -0.80 -1.72
N LEU A 60 -11.65 -1.18 -3.00
CA LEU A 60 -11.05 -2.41 -3.51
C LEU A 60 -9.71 -2.14 -4.19
N SER A 61 -8.71 -2.98 -3.91
CA SER A 61 -7.42 -2.95 -4.60
C SER A 61 -7.59 -3.40 -6.06
N SER A 62 -6.64 -3.00 -6.92
CA SER A 62 -6.62 -3.44 -8.31
C SER A 62 -6.42 -4.96 -8.43
N SER A 63 -5.77 -5.62 -7.46
CA SER A 63 -5.72 -7.08 -7.41
C SER A 63 -7.12 -7.69 -7.24
N HIS A 64 -7.93 -7.14 -6.34
CA HIS A 64 -9.30 -7.60 -6.13
C HIS A 64 -10.20 -7.29 -7.34
N LEU A 65 -10.10 -6.09 -7.91
CA LEU A 65 -10.86 -5.71 -9.10
C LEU A 65 -10.52 -6.58 -10.30
N LEU A 66 -9.24 -6.89 -10.51
CA LEU A 66 -8.83 -7.79 -11.58
C LEU A 66 -9.38 -9.21 -11.36
N THR A 67 -9.21 -9.78 -10.16
CA THR A 67 -9.61 -11.17 -9.87
C THR A 67 -11.12 -11.39 -9.90
N PHE A 68 -11.90 -10.47 -9.34
CA PHE A 68 -13.35 -10.67 -9.13
C PHE A 68 -14.23 -9.90 -10.10
N TYR A 69 -13.72 -8.83 -10.72
CA TYR A 69 -14.47 -7.99 -11.64
C TYR A 69 -13.86 -7.94 -13.06
N GLY A 70 -12.66 -8.50 -13.27
CA GLY A 70 -12.07 -8.65 -14.60
C GLY A 70 -11.56 -7.35 -15.24
N PHE A 71 -11.22 -6.33 -14.45
CA PHE A 71 -10.69 -5.07 -14.96
C PHE A 71 -9.70 -4.40 -14.02
N LEU A 72 -8.90 -3.48 -14.56
CA LEU A 72 -8.06 -2.55 -13.81
C LEU A 72 -8.59 -1.11 -13.94
N PRO A 73 -8.57 -0.30 -12.86
CA PRO A 73 -8.88 1.12 -12.97
C PRO A 73 -7.92 1.86 -13.91
N GLN A 74 -8.46 2.75 -14.75
CA GLN A 74 -7.65 3.56 -15.67
C GLN A 74 -6.84 4.64 -14.95
N LEU A 75 -7.34 5.11 -13.81
CA LEU A 75 -6.68 6.10 -12.97
C LEU A 75 -6.00 5.43 -11.79
N VAL A 76 -5.06 6.14 -11.18
CA VAL A 76 -4.37 5.69 -9.95
C VAL A 76 -5.42 5.34 -8.87
N ASN A 77 -5.40 4.09 -8.42
CA ASN A 77 -6.31 3.58 -7.40
C ASN A 77 -5.68 3.79 -6.01
N PRO A 78 -6.31 4.57 -5.11
CA PRO A 78 -5.76 4.85 -3.78
C PRO A 78 -5.75 3.63 -2.84
N TYR A 79 -6.42 2.54 -3.23
CA TYR A 79 -6.52 1.30 -2.46
C TYR A 79 -5.50 0.24 -2.91
N ASP A 80 -4.62 0.57 -3.86
CA ASP A 80 -3.57 -0.35 -4.28
C ASP A 80 -2.51 -0.53 -3.18
N VAL A 81 -2.32 -1.79 -2.82
CA VAL A 81 -1.36 -2.25 -1.84
C VAL A 81 -0.69 -3.54 -2.28
N ILE A 82 0.51 -3.79 -1.79
CA ILE A 82 1.20 -5.08 -1.86
C ILE A 82 1.23 -5.64 -0.43
N PRO A 83 0.69 -6.85 -0.20
CA PRO A 83 0.83 -7.52 1.08
C PRO A 83 2.29 -7.96 1.28
N LEU A 84 2.80 -7.74 2.49
CA LEU A 84 4.13 -8.14 2.92
C LEU A 84 3.98 -8.86 4.25
N ASP A 85 4.34 -10.14 4.27
CA ASP A 85 4.39 -10.92 5.50
C ASP A 85 5.82 -10.87 6.03
N ILE A 86 5.98 -10.51 7.31
CA ILE A 86 7.26 -10.35 7.98
C ILE A 86 7.31 -11.30 9.16
N ASP A 87 8.38 -12.10 9.18
CA ASP A 87 8.70 -13.02 10.27
C ASP A 87 9.66 -12.34 11.25
N THR A 88 9.32 -12.31 12.53
CA THR A 88 10.29 -12.02 13.58
C THR A 88 11.03 -13.31 13.91
N ALA A 89 12.34 -13.35 13.65
CA ALA A 89 13.17 -14.45 14.14
C ALA A 89 13.09 -14.45 15.67
N MET A 90 12.52 -15.51 16.24
CA MET A 90 12.62 -15.75 17.68
C MET A 90 14.09 -16.04 18.00
N ASP A 91 14.60 -15.43 19.06
CA ASP A 91 15.95 -15.69 19.56
C ASP A 91 16.08 -17.19 19.84
N GLU A 92 17.10 -17.87 19.30
CA GLU A 92 17.32 -19.32 19.45
C GLU A 92 17.71 -19.72 20.91
N GLY A 93 17.36 -18.91 21.90
CA GLY A 93 17.74 -19.06 23.31
C GLY A 93 16.62 -19.48 24.28
N ASP A 94 15.34 -19.42 23.88
CA ASP A 94 14.22 -19.82 24.75
C ASP A 94 13.78 -21.26 24.45
N GLU A 95 14.50 -22.23 25.02
CA GLU A 95 14.06 -23.63 25.19
C GLU A 95 12.94 -23.71 26.26
N ASP A 96 11.79 -23.03 26.10
CA ASP A 96 10.54 -23.47 26.73
C ASP A 96 9.31 -22.77 26.11
N GLY A 97 8.58 -23.50 25.26
CA GLY A 97 7.25 -23.11 24.78
C GLY A 97 7.13 -23.02 23.26
N GLU A 98 6.27 -23.87 22.68
CA GLU A 98 5.73 -23.73 21.32
C GLU A 98 5.01 -22.37 21.18
N LEU A 99 5.74 -21.30 20.93
CA LEU A 99 5.17 -20.08 20.39
C LEU A 99 5.33 -20.17 18.87
N ALA A 100 4.21 -20.30 18.16
CA ALA A 100 4.21 -20.18 16.71
C ALA A 100 4.89 -18.86 16.33
N PRO A 101 5.71 -18.83 15.25
CA PRO A 101 6.32 -17.59 14.79
C PRO A 101 5.24 -16.52 14.62
N GLU A 102 5.43 -15.37 15.27
CA GLU A 102 4.48 -14.26 15.23
C GLU A 102 4.61 -13.58 13.86
N TRP A 103 3.87 -14.09 12.88
CA TRP A 103 3.81 -13.48 11.56
C TRP A 103 2.99 -12.21 11.61
N THR A 104 3.54 -11.12 11.07
CA THR A 104 2.81 -9.87 10.93
C THR A 104 2.61 -9.55 9.45
N SER A 105 1.34 -9.39 9.06
CA SER A 105 0.98 -8.98 7.70
C SER A 105 0.89 -7.47 7.61
N HIS A 106 1.72 -6.88 6.76
CA HIS A 106 1.75 -5.47 6.46
C HIS A 106 1.24 -5.20 5.03
N MET A 107 0.66 -4.02 4.83
CA MET A 107 0.23 -3.55 3.52
C MET A 107 1.04 -2.34 3.12
N VAL A 108 1.87 -2.48 2.08
CA VAL A 108 2.65 -1.37 1.53
C VAL A 108 1.98 -0.79 0.31
N ARG A 109 2.13 0.52 0.10
CA ARG A 109 1.55 1.25 -1.02
C ARG A 109 2.61 2.10 -1.70
N GLY A 110 2.31 2.58 -2.90
CA GLY A 110 3.17 3.52 -3.60
C GLY A 110 3.47 4.76 -2.75
N THR A 111 4.75 5.10 -2.59
CA THR A 111 5.17 6.17 -1.67
C THR A 111 4.77 7.56 -2.17
N TRP A 112 4.39 7.69 -3.45
CA TRP A 112 3.81 8.90 -4.04
C TRP A 112 2.49 9.36 -3.39
N PHE A 113 1.85 8.51 -2.58
CA PHE A 113 0.70 8.92 -1.77
C PHE A 113 1.08 9.60 -0.44
N SER A 114 2.34 9.48 0.00
CA SER A 114 2.82 10.20 1.17
C SER A 114 3.22 11.62 0.81
N LYS A 115 3.00 12.54 1.75
CA LYS A 115 3.54 13.92 1.69
C LYS A 115 4.77 14.09 2.57
N ASN A 116 5.06 13.12 3.44
CA ASN A 116 6.14 13.20 4.40
C ASN A 116 7.21 12.15 4.07
N HIS A 117 8.35 12.63 3.59
CA HIS A 117 9.56 11.87 3.30
C HIS A 117 10.71 12.23 4.23
N GLY A 118 10.42 12.88 5.36
CA GLY A 118 11.39 13.23 6.38
C GLY A 118 11.99 12.01 7.08
N ILE A 119 13.04 12.27 7.85
CA ILE A 119 13.66 11.26 8.72
C ILE A 119 12.59 10.68 9.63
N PHE A 120 12.63 9.35 9.79
CA PHE A 120 11.65 8.52 10.48
C PHE A 120 10.31 8.29 9.73
N GLN A 121 10.09 8.84 8.54
CA GLN A 121 8.85 8.58 7.77
C GLN A 121 9.10 8.06 6.35
N TYR A 122 10.05 8.65 5.61
CA TYR A 122 10.49 8.18 4.28
C TYR A 122 9.39 7.97 3.22
N GLY A 123 8.15 8.39 3.46
CA GLY A 123 7.02 8.07 2.59
C GLY A 123 6.42 6.67 2.80
N LEU A 124 6.89 5.90 3.78
CA LEU A 124 6.46 4.55 4.07
C LEU A 124 5.34 4.49 5.13
N PRO A 125 4.53 3.42 5.16
CA PRO A 125 3.49 3.26 6.17
C PRO A 125 4.04 3.22 7.59
N PHE A 126 3.52 4.08 8.48
CA PHE A 126 3.95 4.11 9.88
C PHE A 126 3.84 2.74 10.59
N PRO A 127 2.76 1.95 10.43
CA PRO A 127 2.68 0.64 11.08
C PRO A 127 3.81 -0.32 10.71
N LEU A 128 4.29 -0.26 9.45
CA LEU A 128 5.45 -1.05 9.01
C LEU A 128 6.73 -0.55 9.68
N LEU A 129 6.98 0.76 9.64
CA LEU A 129 8.18 1.33 10.24
C LEU A 129 8.23 1.09 11.76
N ASP A 130 7.11 1.26 12.45
CA ASP A 130 6.98 1.02 13.89
C ASP A 130 7.25 -0.45 14.25
N HIS A 131 6.73 -1.39 13.45
CA HIS A 131 7.01 -2.81 13.62
C HIS A 131 8.52 -3.11 13.46
N MET A 132 9.13 -2.68 12.35
CA MET A 132 10.56 -2.90 12.08
C MET A 132 11.46 -2.26 13.14
N ARG A 133 11.09 -1.08 13.67
CA ARG A 133 11.80 -0.43 14.78
C ARG A 133 11.75 -1.27 16.05
N LYS A 134 10.55 -1.73 16.42
CA LYS A 134 10.34 -2.51 17.64
C LYS A 134 11.00 -3.88 17.57
N ALA A 135 11.05 -4.49 16.38
CA ALA A 135 11.77 -5.74 16.14
C ALA A 135 13.28 -5.60 16.44
N ARG A 136 13.85 -4.41 16.22
CA ARG A 136 15.27 -4.13 16.51
C ARG A 136 15.51 -3.63 17.92
N ASN A 137 14.63 -2.77 18.42
CA ASN A 137 14.69 -2.24 19.78
C ASN A 137 13.27 -1.98 20.29
N PRO A 138 12.74 -2.80 21.20
CA PRO A 138 11.39 -2.64 21.74
C PRO A 138 11.15 -1.28 22.43
N LEU A 139 12.23 -0.64 22.91
CA LEU A 139 12.21 0.68 23.55
C LEU A 139 12.47 1.82 22.56
N PHE A 140 12.54 1.54 21.25
CA PHE A 140 12.80 2.55 20.23
C PHE A 140 11.74 3.64 20.29
N THR A 141 12.20 4.87 20.49
CA THR A 141 11.37 6.07 20.44
C THR A 141 11.92 6.99 19.37
N ALA A 142 11.13 7.19 18.31
CA ALA A 142 11.45 8.02 17.16
C ALA A 142 11.39 9.53 17.48
N THR A 143 11.99 9.95 18.60
CA THR A 143 11.81 11.30 19.15
C THR A 143 13.05 12.17 19.04
N THR A 144 14.23 11.60 18.76
CA THR A 144 15.48 12.36 18.75
C THR A 144 16.44 11.88 17.67
N LEU A 145 17.05 12.82 16.94
CA LEU A 145 18.16 12.63 16.00
C LEU A 145 19.45 12.28 16.75
N MET A 146 19.43 11.20 17.51
CA MET A 146 20.61 10.68 18.17
C MET A 146 21.35 9.69 17.26
N PRO A 147 22.69 9.68 17.24
CA PRO A 147 23.47 8.80 16.36
C PRO A 147 23.08 7.31 16.45
N GLU A 148 22.77 6.83 17.64
CA GLU A 148 22.30 5.47 17.91
C GLU A 148 20.95 5.17 17.22
N ASN A 149 19.99 6.10 17.29
CA ASN A 149 18.70 5.95 16.61
C ASN A 149 18.86 6.00 15.09
N LEU A 150 19.74 6.87 14.58
CA LEU A 150 20.02 6.98 13.15
C LEU A 150 20.66 5.71 12.58
N LYS A 151 21.53 5.04 13.35
CA LYS A 151 22.10 3.74 12.95
C LYS A 151 21.04 2.65 12.88
N ILE A 152 20.16 2.57 13.89
CA ILE A 152 19.03 1.61 13.89
C ILE A 152 18.13 1.84 12.67
N GLU A 153 17.81 3.10 12.36
CA GLU A 153 17.04 3.44 11.16
C GLU A 153 17.73 3.05 9.86
N LEU A 154 19.05 3.25 9.77
CA LEU A 154 19.83 2.93 8.57
C LEU A 154 19.83 1.43 8.31
N GLU A 155 20.03 0.63 9.35
CA GLU A 155 19.97 -0.83 9.24
C GLU A 155 18.55 -1.31 8.87
N MET A 156 17.52 -0.76 9.51
CA MET A 156 16.12 -1.07 9.19
C MET A 156 15.75 -0.74 7.74
N LEU A 157 16.15 0.43 7.24
CA LEU A 157 15.94 0.79 5.84
C LEU A 157 16.76 -0.08 4.90
N GLY A 158 17.95 -0.52 5.33
CA GLY A 158 18.78 -1.49 4.61
C GLY A 158 18.05 -2.81 4.38
N ASP A 159 17.44 -3.39 5.42
CA ASP A 159 16.66 -4.61 5.31
C ASP A 159 15.48 -4.43 4.35
N LEU A 160 14.68 -3.37 4.54
CA LEU A 160 13.55 -3.07 3.67
C LEU A 160 13.99 -2.91 2.23
N LEU A 161 15.08 -2.17 2.00
CA LEU A 161 15.65 -1.98 0.68
C LEU A 161 16.00 -3.33 0.03
N GLN A 162 16.71 -4.20 0.76
CA GLN A 162 17.08 -5.51 0.26
C GLN A 162 15.85 -6.36 -0.08
N THR A 163 14.84 -6.40 0.79
CA THR A 163 13.58 -7.12 0.54
C THR A 163 12.90 -6.63 -0.74
N PHE A 164 12.78 -5.32 -0.92
CA PHE A 164 12.10 -4.75 -2.09
C PHE A 164 12.94 -4.81 -3.36
N GLU A 165 14.27 -4.82 -3.29
CA GLU A 165 15.13 -5.08 -4.45
C GLU A 165 14.97 -6.53 -4.95
N VAL A 166 14.98 -7.52 -4.05
CA VAL A 166 14.70 -8.92 -4.41
C VAL A 166 13.29 -9.07 -5.02
N MET A 167 12.30 -8.38 -4.46
CA MET A 167 10.94 -8.36 -5.02
C MET A 167 10.92 -7.73 -6.41
N MET A 168 11.67 -6.65 -6.64
CA MET A 168 11.77 -5.99 -7.93
C MET A 168 12.42 -6.89 -8.99
N GLU A 169 13.50 -7.59 -8.63
CA GLU A 169 14.16 -8.57 -9.49
C GLU A 169 13.22 -9.71 -9.88
N SER A 170 12.43 -10.20 -8.92
CA SER A 170 11.44 -11.26 -9.14
C SER A 170 10.30 -10.82 -10.07
N LEU A 171 9.95 -9.54 -10.06
CA LEU A 171 8.98 -8.97 -11.01
C LEU A 171 9.56 -8.86 -12.43
N GLY A 172 10.88 -8.87 -12.60
CA GLY A 172 11.56 -8.75 -13.89
C GLY A 172 11.28 -7.42 -14.60
N ASP A 173 11.79 -7.29 -15.83
CA ASP A 173 11.63 -6.08 -16.62
C ASP A 173 10.21 -5.91 -17.17
N ALA A 174 9.92 -4.69 -17.63
CA ALA A 174 8.70 -4.43 -18.38
C ALA A 174 8.73 -5.21 -19.70
N ASP A 175 7.64 -5.91 -20.01
CA ASP A 175 7.52 -6.69 -21.22
C ASP A 175 7.71 -5.78 -22.44
N ALA A 176 8.79 -6.00 -23.20
CA ALA A 176 9.17 -5.21 -24.38
C ALA A 176 8.47 -5.70 -25.67
N ASP A 177 7.63 -6.74 -25.56
CA ASP A 177 6.92 -7.33 -26.68
C ASP A 177 5.89 -6.36 -27.26
N ASP A 178 5.54 -6.58 -28.53
CA ASP A 178 4.54 -5.80 -29.27
C ASP A 178 3.13 -6.03 -28.67
N MET A 179 2.85 -5.31 -27.58
CA MET A 179 1.58 -5.33 -26.85
C MET A 179 0.39 -4.89 -27.72
N SER A 180 0.61 -4.37 -28.93
CA SER A 180 -0.47 -3.98 -29.84
C SER A 180 -1.34 -5.19 -30.21
N ASN A 181 -0.74 -6.35 -30.43
CA ASN A 181 -1.39 -7.58 -30.89
C ASN A 181 -1.78 -8.55 -29.75
N ALA A 182 -1.44 -8.23 -28.50
CA ALA A 182 -1.78 -9.07 -27.35
C ALA A 182 -3.30 -9.12 -27.08
N THR A 183 -3.77 -10.25 -26.57
CA THR A 183 -5.14 -10.44 -26.09
C THR A 183 -5.38 -9.59 -24.83
N TRP A 184 -6.65 -9.31 -24.52
CA TRP A 184 -7.01 -8.38 -23.44
C TRP A 184 -6.60 -8.87 -22.04
N ASP A 185 -6.69 -10.17 -21.80
CA ASP A 185 -6.22 -10.82 -20.57
C ASP A 185 -4.71 -10.68 -20.38
N VAL A 186 -3.91 -10.85 -21.44
CA VAL A 186 -2.46 -10.63 -21.41
C VAL A 186 -2.16 -9.16 -21.12
N LYS A 187 -2.88 -8.23 -21.78
CA LYS A 187 -2.75 -6.79 -21.52
C LYS A 187 -3.02 -6.45 -20.05
N LEU A 188 -4.12 -6.96 -19.48
CA LEU A 188 -4.45 -6.75 -18.07
C LEU A 188 -3.40 -7.35 -17.13
N ALA A 189 -2.89 -8.55 -17.42
CA ALA A 189 -1.84 -9.16 -16.62
C ALA A 189 -0.55 -8.31 -16.64
N CYS A 190 -0.13 -7.86 -17.81
CA CYS A 190 1.04 -6.98 -17.97
C CYS A 190 0.84 -5.62 -17.26
N GLU A 191 -0.33 -4.99 -17.40
CA GLU A 191 -0.68 -3.74 -16.71
C GLU A 191 -0.67 -3.91 -15.18
N PHE A 192 -1.22 -5.01 -14.66
CA PHE A 192 -1.19 -5.29 -13.23
C PHE A 192 0.24 -5.52 -12.73
N LYS A 193 1.05 -6.26 -13.48
CA LYS A 193 2.47 -6.48 -13.18
C LYS A 193 3.23 -5.13 -13.17
N ASN A 194 2.93 -4.24 -14.12
CA ASN A 194 3.51 -2.89 -14.19
C ASN A 194 3.12 -2.03 -12.99
N LEU A 195 1.87 -2.14 -12.51
CA LEU A 195 1.42 -1.48 -11.29
C LEU A 195 2.25 -1.96 -10.07
N GLN A 196 2.45 -3.27 -9.92
CA GLN A 196 3.29 -3.82 -8.84
C GLN A 196 4.72 -3.27 -8.91
N ARG A 197 5.35 -3.29 -10.09
CA ARG A 197 6.69 -2.69 -10.33
C ARG A 197 6.76 -1.24 -9.90
N ARG A 198 5.77 -0.44 -10.26
CA ARG A 198 5.74 0.98 -9.88
C ARG A 198 5.73 1.14 -8.36
N ILE A 199 4.88 0.40 -7.66
CA ILE A 199 4.80 0.45 -6.19
C ILE A 199 6.15 0.06 -5.58
N VAL A 200 6.70 -1.11 -5.95
CA VAL A 200 7.99 -1.60 -5.44
C VAL A 200 9.11 -0.61 -5.73
N SER A 201 9.22 -0.12 -6.97
CA SER A 201 10.23 0.87 -7.38
C SER A 201 10.15 2.15 -6.57
N SER A 202 8.94 2.63 -6.24
CA SER A 202 8.78 3.83 -5.39
C SER A 202 9.27 3.60 -3.96
N ILE A 203 9.07 2.39 -3.42
CA ILE A 203 9.55 2.00 -2.09
C ILE A 203 11.07 1.90 -2.10
N VAL A 204 11.66 1.20 -3.06
CA VAL A 204 13.13 1.12 -3.25
C VAL A 204 13.75 2.52 -3.31
N THR A 205 13.19 3.40 -4.13
CA THR A 205 13.66 4.80 -4.24
C THR A 205 13.56 5.52 -2.90
N SER A 206 12.45 5.33 -2.18
CA SER A 206 12.23 5.97 -0.89
C SER A 206 13.18 5.47 0.19
N CYS A 207 13.48 4.17 0.23
CA CYS A 207 14.49 3.61 1.12
C CYS A 207 15.88 4.16 0.78
N LYS A 208 16.29 4.20 -0.49
CA LYS A 208 17.58 4.76 -0.93
C LYS A 208 17.74 6.21 -0.49
N THR A 209 16.76 7.06 -0.80
CA THR A 209 16.77 8.46 -0.35
C THR A 209 16.75 8.57 1.18
N GLY A 210 16.04 7.68 1.88
CA GLY A 210 16.05 7.61 3.34
C GLY A 210 17.44 7.30 3.91
N CYS A 211 18.14 6.32 3.35
CA CYS A 211 19.52 6.00 3.71
C CYS A 211 20.46 7.20 3.51
N GLU A 212 20.38 7.87 2.35
CA GLU A 212 21.18 9.07 2.06
C GLU A 212 20.93 10.20 3.08
N LEU A 213 19.67 10.42 3.47
CA LEU A 213 19.30 11.41 4.48
C LEU A 213 19.91 11.07 5.86
N LEU A 214 19.85 9.80 6.27
CA LEU A 214 20.40 9.32 7.54
C LEU A 214 21.92 9.42 7.57
N GLU A 215 22.59 9.02 6.49
CA GLU A 215 24.05 9.14 6.35
C GLU A 215 24.51 10.60 6.43
N CYS A 216 23.79 11.50 5.74
CA CYS A 216 24.06 12.93 5.83
C CYS A 216 23.92 13.45 7.27
N GLU A 217 22.91 13.01 8.01
CA GLU A 217 22.70 13.45 9.39
C GLU A 217 23.78 12.87 10.33
N LEU A 218 24.12 11.59 10.20
CA LEU A 218 25.22 10.95 10.93
C LEU A 218 26.57 11.67 10.71
N GLN A 219 26.86 12.08 9.47
CA GLN A 219 28.06 12.87 9.16
C GLN A 219 28.07 14.24 9.86
N LYS A 220 26.91 14.90 10.03
CA LYS A 220 26.84 16.16 10.79
C LYS A 220 27.17 15.95 12.27
N HIS A 221 26.74 14.85 12.87
CA HIS A 221 27.11 14.50 14.24
C HIS A 221 28.61 14.27 14.39
N LEU A 222 29.22 13.50 13.48
CA LEU A 222 30.67 13.26 13.47
C LEU A 222 31.48 14.57 13.37
N ARG A 223 31.06 15.48 12.49
CA ARG A 223 31.72 16.80 12.35
C ARG A 223 31.54 17.67 13.59
N ARG A 224 30.39 17.64 14.25
CA ARG A 224 30.14 18.39 15.49
C ARG A 224 30.99 17.89 16.65
N SER A 225 31.19 16.58 16.78
CA SER A 225 32.05 16.02 17.82
C SER A 225 33.51 16.46 17.66
N ILE A 226 34.03 16.47 16.42
CA ILE A 226 35.42 16.89 16.14
C ILE A 226 35.67 18.37 16.47
N VAL A 227 34.66 19.24 16.32
CA VAL A 227 34.79 20.68 16.61
C VAL A 227 34.72 20.99 18.12
N VAL A 228 34.17 20.08 18.93
CA VAL A 228 34.09 20.25 20.39
C VAL A 228 35.39 19.79 21.09
N ASP A 229 36.19 18.96 20.43
CA ASP A 229 37.45 18.41 20.96
C ASP A 229 38.71 19.24 20.59
N ILE A 230 38.55 20.46 20.06
CA ILE A 230 39.62 21.43 19.74
C ILE A 230 39.43 22.71 20.57
#